data_AF-A0A5B6ZYK4-F1
#
_entry.id   AF-A0A5B6ZYK4-F1
#
_cell.length_a   1.000
_cell.length_b   1.000
_cell.length_c   1.000
_cell.angle_alpha   90.00
_cell.angle_beta   90.00
_cell.angle_gamma   90.00
#
_symmetry.space_group_name_H-M   'P 1'
#
loop_
_entity.id
_entity.type
_entity.pdbx_description
1 polymer ?
#
loop_
_entity_poly.entity_id
_entity_poly.type
_entity_poly.pdbx_seq_one_letter_code
_entity_poly.pdbx_strand_id
1 'polypeptide(L)'
;MASGSGSTTQNAEVERKEIKPEKLQIVWSNDSRFWRMPPADNTESNLPAELLQVRWLEIKGSTDIRTLKPGKKYKIGFRVSLTSDAFGWGADCPILIYANIGNGWNGRRVILDPTKRNEELDIPKNLIIDVPSNPSSDGKLQFQLYGIWGGWKGGLKIYHAFITEVEVKQ
;
A
#
# COMPACT_ATOMS: atom_id res chain seq x y z
N MET A 1 0.47 -54.51 2.90
CA MET A 1 -0.58 -53.70 2.23
C MET A 1 -0.28 -52.24 2.53
N ALA A 2 -0.38 -51.41 1.49
CA ALA A 2 -0.23 -49.95 1.45
C ALA A 2 -1.07 -49.27 2.56
N SER A 3 -0.92 -48.02 3.00
CA SER A 3 -0.13 -46.83 2.65
C SER A 3 -0.73 -45.71 3.50
N GLY A 4 0.01 -44.63 3.79
CA GLY A 4 -0.65 -43.36 4.12
C GLY A 4 0.10 -42.43 5.06
N SER A 5 1.34 -42.07 4.75
CA SER A 5 1.96 -40.86 5.29
C SER A 5 1.24 -39.64 4.72
N GLY A 6 0.38 -39.00 5.52
CA GLY A 6 -0.20 -37.70 5.21
C GLY A 6 0.89 -36.63 5.25
N SER A 7 1.41 -36.27 4.09
CA SER A 7 2.19 -35.04 3.91
C SER A 7 1.23 -33.85 4.00
N THR A 8 1.22 -33.18 5.13
CA THR A 8 0.62 -31.85 5.25
C THR A 8 1.56 -30.86 4.56
N THR A 9 1.19 -30.42 3.36
CA THR A 9 1.81 -29.27 2.69
C THR A 9 1.61 -28.04 3.57
N GLN A 10 2.65 -27.60 4.28
CA GLN A 10 2.68 -26.28 4.89
C GLN A 10 2.74 -25.27 3.76
N ASN A 11 1.64 -24.54 3.53
CA ASN A 11 1.68 -23.34 2.72
C ASN A 11 2.63 -22.36 3.40
N ALA A 12 3.75 -22.02 2.75
CA ALA A 12 4.67 -21.02 3.23
C ALA A 12 3.91 -19.70 3.42
N GLU A 13 3.90 -19.18 4.65
CA GLU A 13 3.43 -17.82 4.91
C GLU A 13 4.25 -16.86 4.06
N VAL A 14 3.59 -16.25 3.07
CA VAL A 14 4.21 -15.17 2.32
C VAL A 14 4.35 -13.99 3.27
N GLU A 15 5.58 -13.71 3.68
CA GLU A 15 5.91 -12.63 4.62
C GLU A 15 5.39 -11.28 4.07
N ARG A 16 4.32 -10.78 4.67
CA ARG A 16 3.71 -9.47 4.36
C ARG A 16 4.13 -8.47 5.42
N LYS A 17 5.00 -7.55 5.04
CA LYS A 17 5.37 -6.41 5.87
C LYS A 17 4.32 -5.31 5.71
N GLU A 18 3.81 -4.79 6.82
CA GLU A 18 2.84 -3.70 6.84
C GLU A 18 3.46 -2.42 7.42
N ILE A 19 3.13 -1.28 6.80
CA ILE A 19 3.49 0.05 7.29
C ILE A 19 2.19 0.78 7.58
N LYS A 20 1.89 0.91 8.87
CA LYS A 20 0.67 1.53 9.39
C LYS A 20 0.64 3.05 9.12
N PRO A 21 -0.55 3.70 9.15
CA PRO A 21 -0.72 5.07 8.69
C PRO A 21 0.15 6.10 9.42
N GLU A 22 0.41 5.91 10.72
CA GLU A 22 1.26 6.77 11.54
C GLU A 22 2.75 6.73 11.15
N LYS A 23 3.17 5.69 10.41
CA LYS A 23 4.53 5.57 9.87
C LYS A 23 4.63 6.05 8.41
N LEU A 24 3.51 6.46 7.81
CA LEU A 24 3.47 7.03 6.47
C LEU A 24 3.58 8.56 6.53
N GLN A 25 4.24 9.14 5.53
CA GLN A 25 4.25 10.58 5.33
C GLN A 25 3.02 10.96 4.51
N ILE A 26 1.98 11.46 5.17
CA ILE A 26 0.72 11.85 4.54
C ILE A 26 0.65 13.39 4.51
N VAL A 27 0.55 13.97 3.31
CA VAL A 27 0.41 15.44 3.19
C VAL A 27 -0.93 15.86 3.80
N TRP A 28 -0.89 16.93 4.61
CA TRP A 28 -2.01 17.46 5.40
C TRP A 28 -2.48 16.61 6.58
N SER A 29 -1.73 15.58 7.00
CA SER A 29 -2.15 14.69 8.09
C SER A 29 -2.25 15.36 9.47
N ASN A 30 -1.57 16.50 9.65
CA ASN A 30 -1.61 17.30 10.88
C ASN A 30 -2.84 18.23 10.95
N ASP A 31 -3.66 18.27 9.91
CA ASP A 31 -4.84 19.13 9.82
C ASP A 31 -6.12 18.27 9.80
N SER A 32 -6.86 18.34 10.91
CA SER A 32 -8.07 17.56 11.14
C SER A 32 -9.24 17.93 10.23
N ARG A 33 -9.10 18.98 9.41
CA ARG A 33 -10.07 19.31 8.35
C ARG A 33 -9.92 18.41 7.14
N PHE A 34 -8.74 17.83 6.92
CA PHE A 34 -8.40 17.05 5.73
C PHE A 34 -8.25 15.56 6.04
N TRP A 35 -7.75 15.20 7.22
CA TRP A 35 -7.55 13.81 7.62
C TRP A 35 -8.04 13.54 9.04
N ARG A 36 -8.65 12.38 9.25
CA ARG A 36 -8.81 11.78 10.57
C ARG A 36 -7.76 10.68 10.71
N MET A 37 -6.69 10.99 11.43
CA MET A 37 -5.60 10.05 11.69
C MET A 37 -5.93 9.12 12.87
N PRO A 38 -5.39 7.88 12.89
CA PRO A 38 -5.47 7.02 14.07
C PRO A 38 -4.88 7.70 15.31
N PRO A 39 -5.40 7.42 16.52
CA PRO A 39 -4.84 7.93 17.77
C PRO A 39 -3.37 7.50 17.94
N ALA A 40 -2.50 8.44 18.31
CA ALA A 40 -1.06 8.19 18.44
C ALA A 40 -0.70 7.27 19.61
N ASP A 41 -1.57 7.17 20.61
CA ASP A 41 -1.42 6.40 21.84
C ASP A 41 -1.90 4.94 21.71
N ASN A 42 -2.51 4.58 20.58
CA ASN A 42 -3.09 3.26 20.37
C ASN A 42 -2.34 2.46 19.31
N THR A 43 -1.15 2.00 19.68
CA THR A 43 -0.25 1.18 18.85
C THR A 43 -0.83 -0.18 18.46
N GLU A 44 -1.95 -0.59 19.07
CA GLU A 44 -2.63 -1.86 18.76
C GLU A 44 -3.84 -1.69 17.85
N SER A 45 -4.22 -0.45 17.52
CA SER A 45 -5.40 -0.21 16.72
C SER A 45 -5.12 -0.39 15.23
N ASN A 46 -5.78 -1.36 14.59
CA ASN A 46 -5.82 -1.49 13.11
C ASN A 46 -6.70 -0.41 12.44
N LEU A 47 -6.73 0.79 13.02
CA LEU A 47 -7.56 1.89 12.55
C LEU A 47 -6.92 2.53 11.31
N PRO A 48 -7.72 2.83 10.27
CA PRO A 48 -7.22 3.48 9.08
C PRO A 48 -7.07 4.99 9.29
N ALA A 49 -6.19 5.62 8.51
CA ALA A 49 -6.28 7.06 8.25
C ALA A 49 -7.42 7.32 7.25
N GLU A 50 -8.37 8.17 7.62
CA GLU A 50 -9.51 8.51 6.78
C GLU A 50 -9.32 9.91 6.18
N LEU A 51 -9.34 9.97 4.86
CA LEU A 51 -9.32 11.21 4.10
C LEU A 51 -10.72 11.85 4.17
N LEU A 52 -10.83 13.03 4.78
CA LEU A 52 -12.07 13.77 4.87
C LEU A 52 -12.35 14.50 3.55
N GLN A 53 -11.39 15.30 3.08
CA GLN A 53 -11.47 15.97 1.77
C GLN A 53 -10.12 16.53 1.33
N VAL A 54 -9.72 16.35 0.07
CA VAL A 54 -8.60 17.10 -0.57
C VAL A 54 -8.81 17.25 -2.08
N ARG A 55 -8.12 18.21 -2.71
CA ARG A 55 -7.90 18.21 -4.18
C ARG A 55 -6.63 17.47 -4.57
N TRP A 56 -5.58 17.58 -3.75
CA TRP A 56 -4.29 16.92 -3.92
C TRP A 56 -4.13 15.85 -2.83
N LEU A 57 -4.03 14.59 -3.25
CA LEU A 57 -3.67 13.46 -2.39
C LEU A 57 -2.21 13.05 -2.62
N GLU A 58 -1.42 12.97 -1.54
CA GLU A 58 -0.03 12.48 -1.58
C GLU A 58 0.32 11.75 -0.29
N ILE A 59 0.78 10.51 -0.44
CA ILE A 59 1.23 9.65 0.65
C ILE A 59 2.56 9.03 0.24
N LYS A 60 3.55 9.04 1.13
CA LYS A 60 4.85 8.40 0.91
C LYS A 60 5.15 7.41 2.04
N GLY A 61 5.84 6.35 1.68
CA GLY A 61 6.45 5.44 2.63
C GLY A 61 7.81 5.00 2.14
N SER A 62 8.60 4.48 3.07
CA SER A 62 9.88 3.87 2.72
C SER A 62 10.22 2.76 3.70
N THR A 63 11.06 1.84 3.25
CA THR A 63 11.70 0.85 4.12
C THR A 63 13.16 0.72 3.73
N ASP A 64 13.98 0.39 4.72
CA ASP A 64 15.34 -0.07 4.50
C ASP A 64 15.33 -1.36 3.67
N ILE A 65 16.09 -1.37 2.58
CA ILE A 65 16.16 -2.53 1.69
C ILE A 65 16.77 -3.77 2.36
N ARG A 66 17.60 -3.58 3.40
CA ARG A 66 18.22 -4.68 4.16
C ARG A 66 17.22 -5.49 4.96
N THR A 67 16.00 -4.97 5.13
CA THR A 67 14.87 -5.71 5.72
C THR A 67 14.16 -6.61 4.71
N LEU A 68 14.60 -6.61 3.45
CA LEU A 68 14.08 -7.45 2.38
C LEU A 68 15.16 -8.44 1.93
N LYS A 69 14.73 -9.64 1.53
CA LYS A 69 15.63 -10.66 0.99
C LYS A 69 16.22 -10.22 -0.36
N PRO A 70 17.56 -10.18 -0.51
CA PRO A 70 18.21 -9.86 -1.78
C PRO A 70 17.80 -10.80 -2.93
N GLY A 71 17.71 -10.27 -4.14
CA GLY A 71 17.40 -11.04 -5.35
C GLY A 71 15.94 -11.51 -5.45
N LYS A 72 15.08 -11.09 -4.52
CA LYS A 72 13.64 -11.41 -4.51
C LYS A 72 12.80 -10.29 -5.09
N LYS A 73 11.56 -10.63 -5.45
CA LYS A 73 10.57 -9.67 -5.94
C LYS A 73 9.54 -9.39 -4.86
N TYR A 74 9.07 -8.17 -4.81
CA TYR A 74 8.05 -7.75 -3.85
C TYR A 74 6.92 -7.03 -4.56
N LYS A 75 5.69 -7.39 -4.18
CA LYS A 75 4.50 -6.61 -4.49
C LYS A 75 4.37 -5.47 -3.49
N ILE A 76 4.16 -4.25 -3.98
CA ILE A 76 3.96 -3.05 -3.15
C ILE A 76 2.58 -2.46 -3.42
N GLY A 77 1.93 -1.97 -2.37
CA GLY A 77 0.68 -1.26 -2.50
C GLY A 77 0.14 -0.76 -1.17
N PHE A 78 -1.14 -0.43 -1.18
CA PHE A 78 -1.91 0.05 -0.05
C PHE A 78 -3.18 -0.78 0.08
N ARG A 79 -3.53 -1.13 1.32
CA ARG A 79 -4.86 -1.65 1.63
C ARG A 79 -5.77 -0.49 1.96
N VAL A 80 -6.86 -0.37 1.20
CA VAL A 80 -7.76 0.79 1.25
C VAL A 80 -9.22 0.38 1.20
N SER A 81 -10.12 1.29 1.58
CA SER A 81 -11.56 1.19 1.31
C SER A 81 -12.16 2.58 1.09
N LEU A 82 -13.38 2.65 0.56
CA LEU A 82 -14.16 3.88 0.47
C LEU A 82 -15.31 3.84 1.47
N THR A 83 -15.51 4.91 2.25
CA THR A 83 -16.69 5.03 3.13
C THR A 83 -17.99 5.12 2.31
N SER A 84 -19.13 4.87 2.95
CA SER A 84 -20.45 4.94 2.30
C SER A 84 -20.74 6.30 1.66
N ASP A 85 -20.22 7.38 2.24
CA ASP A 85 -20.36 8.78 1.81
C ASP A 85 -19.17 9.29 0.98
N ALA A 86 -18.26 8.40 0.57
CA ALA A 86 -17.09 8.78 -0.22
C ALA A 86 -17.48 9.44 -1.55
N PHE A 87 -16.77 10.49 -1.94
CA PHE A 87 -17.09 11.31 -3.11
C PHE A 87 -15.84 11.68 -3.92
N GLY A 88 -16.04 12.13 -5.16
CA GLY A 88 -14.96 12.62 -6.03
C GLY A 88 -14.07 11.53 -6.65
N TRP A 89 -14.42 10.26 -6.49
CA TRP A 89 -13.72 9.11 -7.09
C TRP A 89 -14.38 8.63 -8.38
N GLY A 90 -13.62 7.99 -9.26
CA GLY A 90 -14.11 7.46 -10.53
C GLY A 90 -13.09 7.61 -11.66
N ALA A 91 -13.52 7.41 -12.90
CA ALA A 91 -12.65 7.40 -14.08
C ALA A 91 -11.80 8.68 -14.23
N ASP A 92 -12.36 9.84 -13.85
CA ASP A 92 -11.73 11.16 -13.95
C ASP A 92 -10.82 11.51 -12.76
N CYS A 93 -10.77 10.64 -11.75
CA CYS A 93 -9.91 10.81 -10.57
C CYS A 93 -8.96 9.61 -10.40
N PRO A 94 -8.02 9.39 -11.35
CA PRO A 94 -7.01 8.37 -11.20
C PRO A 94 -6.08 8.63 -10.03
N ILE A 95 -5.64 7.53 -9.41
CA ILE A 95 -4.55 7.48 -8.45
C ILE A 95 -3.35 6.82 -9.14
N LEU A 96 -2.16 7.37 -8.96
CA LEU A 96 -0.91 6.76 -9.38
C LEU A 96 -0.15 6.25 -8.16
N ILE A 97 0.30 5.00 -8.23
CA ILE A 97 1.12 4.38 -7.18
C ILE A 97 2.45 4.01 -7.78
N TYR A 98 3.52 4.51 -7.17
CA TYR A 98 4.88 4.33 -7.64
C TYR A 98 5.74 3.67 -6.57
N ALA A 99 6.74 2.90 -6.99
CA ALA A 99 7.80 2.40 -6.12
C ALA A 99 9.16 2.44 -6.83
N ASN A 100 10.24 2.62 -6.06
CA ASN A 100 11.62 2.56 -6.56
C ASN A 100 12.56 1.93 -5.53
N ILE A 101 13.67 1.39 -6.04
CA ILE A 101 14.87 1.08 -5.28
C ILE A 101 16.02 1.76 -6.01
N GLY A 102 16.54 2.85 -5.47
CA GLY A 102 17.57 3.66 -6.14
C GLY A 102 17.07 4.25 -7.47
N ASN A 103 17.57 3.74 -8.60
CA ASN A 103 17.32 4.31 -9.93
C ASN A 103 16.16 3.62 -10.66
N GLY A 104 15.10 4.38 -10.91
CA GLY A 104 13.96 3.98 -11.74
C GLY A 104 12.67 3.81 -10.94
N TRP A 105 11.61 4.50 -11.37
CA TRP A 105 10.28 4.39 -10.79
C TRP A 105 9.43 3.42 -11.61
N ASN A 106 8.84 2.42 -10.95
CA ASN A 106 7.78 1.61 -11.53
C ASN A 106 6.43 2.12 -11.00
N GLY A 107 5.47 2.35 -11.90
CA GLY A 107 4.19 2.99 -11.57
C GLY A 107 2.99 2.21 -12.06
N ARG A 108 1.86 2.34 -11.36
CA ARG A 108 0.55 1.85 -11.79
C ARG A 108 -0.50 2.93 -11.61
N ARG A 109 -1.37 3.05 -12.62
CA ARG A 109 -2.59 3.84 -12.55
C ARG A 109 -3.72 2.98 -12.00
N VAL A 110 -4.45 3.52 -11.03
CA VAL A 110 -5.60 2.90 -10.36
C VAL A 110 -6.79 3.82 -10.49
N ILE A 111 -7.92 3.28 -10.92
CA ILE A 111 -9.23 3.92 -10.81
C ILE A 111 -9.95 3.22 -9.66
N LEU A 112 -10.35 3.97 -8.63
CA LEU A 112 -11.19 3.43 -7.58
C LEU A 112 -12.63 3.34 -8.10
N ASP A 113 -13.25 2.18 -7.91
CA ASP A 113 -14.65 1.98 -8.23
C ASP A 113 -15.52 2.64 -7.14
N PRO A 114 -16.26 3.71 -7.45
CA PRO A 114 -17.09 4.39 -6.46
C PRO A 114 -18.29 3.55 -6.02
N THR A 115 -18.61 2.43 -6.66
CA THR A 115 -19.68 1.53 -6.20
C THR A 115 -19.21 0.60 -5.07
N LYS A 116 -17.89 0.41 -4.92
CA LYS A 116 -17.26 -0.49 -3.96
C LYS A 116 -17.06 0.19 -2.61
N ARG A 117 -18.15 0.35 -1.86
CA ARG A 117 -18.18 1.00 -0.54
C ARG A 117 -17.98 0.00 0.60
N ASN A 118 -17.23 0.42 1.62
CA ASN A 118 -16.87 -0.37 2.80
C ASN A 118 -16.23 -1.72 2.51
N GLU A 119 -15.73 -1.91 1.27
CA GLU A 119 -14.98 -3.10 0.84
C GLU A 119 -13.49 -2.76 0.88
N GLU A 120 -12.72 -3.53 1.67
CA GLU A 120 -11.26 -3.40 1.68
C GLU A 120 -10.62 -4.09 0.48
N LEU A 121 -9.68 -3.42 -0.16
CA LEU A 121 -8.92 -3.95 -1.29
C LEU A 121 -7.46 -3.50 -1.28
N ASP A 122 -6.61 -4.34 -1.89
CA ASP A 122 -5.20 -4.00 -2.14
C ASP A 122 -5.05 -3.31 -3.50
N ILE A 123 -4.41 -2.14 -3.51
CA ILE A 123 -4.11 -1.36 -4.72
C ILE A 123 -2.62 -0.97 -4.81
N PRO A 124 -2.00 -0.96 -6.00
CA PRO A 124 -2.51 -1.55 -7.23
C PRO A 124 -2.42 -3.09 -7.14
N LYS A 125 -3.15 -3.80 -8.02
CA LYS A 125 -3.11 -5.27 -8.02
C LYS A 125 -1.74 -5.84 -8.43
N ASN A 126 -0.95 -5.09 -9.21
CA ASN A 126 0.24 -5.61 -9.91
C ASN A 126 1.41 -4.61 -10.00
N LEU A 127 1.85 -4.02 -8.87
CA LEU A 127 3.12 -3.28 -8.80
C LEU A 127 4.18 -4.16 -8.13
N ILE A 128 5.18 -4.58 -8.91
CA ILE A 128 6.26 -5.45 -8.47
C ILE A 128 7.59 -4.71 -8.63
N ILE A 129 8.45 -4.81 -7.62
CA ILE A 129 9.83 -4.32 -7.65
C ILE A 129 10.79 -5.47 -7.39
N ASP A 130 11.89 -5.49 -8.15
CA ASP A 130 13.01 -6.39 -7.96
C ASP A 130 13.98 -5.79 -6.93
N VAL A 131 14.26 -6.54 -5.86
CA VAL A 131 15.34 -6.20 -4.93
C VAL A 131 16.65 -6.72 -5.51
N PRO A 132 17.69 -5.88 -5.69
CA PRO A 132 18.99 -6.33 -6.19
C PRO A 132 19.58 -7.45 -5.33
N SER A 133 20.32 -8.38 -5.95
CA SER A 133 21.02 -9.45 -5.21
C SER A 133 22.15 -8.92 -4.31
N ASN A 134 22.67 -7.74 -4.62
CA ASN A 134 23.65 -7.04 -3.80
C ASN A 134 23.17 -5.61 -3.53
N PRO A 135 22.22 -5.41 -2.59
CA PRO A 135 21.64 -4.10 -2.33
C PRO A 135 22.66 -3.18 -1.64
N SER A 136 22.61 -1.89 -1.95
CA SER A 136 23.46 -0.88 -1.27
C SER A 136 23.19 -0.86 0.24
N SER A 137 24.23 -0.58 1.03
CA SER A 137 24.15 -0.54 2.50
C SER A 137 23.25 0.59 3.02
N ASP A 138 23.00 1.61 2.22
CA ASP A 138 22.12 2.76 2.47
C ASP A 138 20.84 2.75 1.61
N GLY A 139 20.60 1.68 0.85
CA GLY A 139 19.50 1.58 -0.09
C GLY A 139 18.13 1.61 0.59
N LYS A 140 17.17 2.29 -0.04
CA LYS A 140 15.78 2.32 0.41
C LYS A 140 14.84 1.92 -0.70
N LEU A 141 13.84 1.12 -0.35
CA LEU A 141 12.62 1.01 -1.14
C LEU A 141 11.73 2.17 -0.75
N GLN A 142 11.42 3.07 -1.70
CA GLN A 142 10.47 4.15 -1.49
C GLN A 142 9.24 3.89 -2.34
N PHE A 143 8.07 4.29 -1.84
CA PHE A 143 6.82 4.15 -2.56
C PHE A 143 5.88 5.30 -2.24
N GLN A 144 5.02 5.63 -3.19
CA GLN A 144 4.19 6.82 -3.15
C GLN A 144 2.82 6.55 -3.77
N LEU A 145 1.80 7.20 -3.22
CA LEU A 145 0.44 7.27 -3.78
C LEU A 145 0.10 8.73 -4.06
N TYR A 146 -0.26 9.03 -5.30
CA TYR A 146 -0.59 10.37 -5.78
C TYR A 146 -1.98 10.41 -6.41
N GLY A 147 -2.79 11.40 -6.04
CA GLY A 147 -4.12 11.64 -6.62
C GLY A 147 -4.34 13.13 -6.86
N ILE A 148 -3.74 13.67 -7.92
CA ILE A 148 -3.79 15.10 -8.27
C ILE A 148 -4.87 15.46 -9.30
N TRP A 149 -5.42 14.46 -10.00
CA TRP A 149 -6.48 14.65 -11.00
C TRP A 149 -7.86 14.72 -10.35
N GLY A 150 -8.83 15.28 -11.07
CA GLY A 150 -10.21 15.42 -10.62
C GLY A 150 -10.44 16.64 -9.70
N GLY A 151 -11.57 16.62 -9.00
CA GLY A 151 -11.99 17.66 -8.07
C GLY A 151 -11.64 17.34 -6.61
N TRP A 152 -12.43 17.90 -5.70
CA TRP A 152 -12.42 17.48 -4.30
C TRP A 152 -12.86 16.03 -4.19
N LYS A 153 -12.15 15.26 -3.36
CA LYS A 153 -12.42 13.85 -3.08
C LYS A 153 -12.25 13.56 -1.60
N GLY A 154 -13.03 12.61 -1.08
CA GLY A 154 -13.07 12.27 0.34
C GLY A 154 -13.63 10.87 0.59
N GLY A 155 -13.52 10.40 1.82
CA GLY A 155 -13.97 9.08 2.26
C GLY A 155 -13.02 7.92 1.93
N LEU A 156 -11.76 8.19 1.53
CA LEU A 156 -10.76 7.14 1.35
C LEU A 156 -10.14 6.76 2.69
N LYS A 157 -10.16 5.47 3.03
CA LYS A 157 -9.48 4.90 4.19
C LYS A 157 -8.20 4.22 3.77
N ILE A 158 -7.09 4.52 4.45
CA ILE A 158 -5.79 3.86 4.30
C ILE A 158 -5.51 3.05 5.55
N TYR A 159 -5.53 1.73 5.44
CA TYR A 159 -5.27 0.83 6.58
C TYR A 159 -3.78 0.63 6.78
N HIS A 160 -3.05 0.43 5.69
CA HIS A 160 -1.60 0.28 5.68
C HIS A 160 -1.07 0.28 4.25
N ALA A 161 0.22 0.57 4.11
CA ALA A 161 0.97 0.10 2.96
C ALA A 161 1.46 -1.34 3.22
N PHE A 162 1.63 -2.12 2.15
CA PHE A 162 2.14 -3.48 2.25
C PHE A 162 3.31 -3.71 1.30
N ILE A 163 4.22 -4.58 1.72
CA ILE A 163 5.34 -5.09 0.94
C ILE A 163 5.33 -6.60 1.15
N THR A 164 5.08 -7.35 0.09
CA THR A 164 4.85 -8.80 0.15
C THR A 164 5.78 -9.50 -0.83
N GLU A 165 6.60 -10.44 -0.37
CA GLU A 165 7.43 -11.26 -1.26
C GLU A 165 6.53 -11.99 -2.27
N VAL A 166 6.95 -12.09 -3.52
CA VAL A 166 6.20 -12.85 -4.52
C VAL A 166 7.11 -13.84 -5.24
N GLU A 167 6.65 -15.08 -5.33
CA GLU A 167 7.24 -16.05 -6.25
C GLU A 167 6.67 -15.81 -7.64
N VAL A 168 7.53 -15.41 -8.58
CA VAL A 168 7.15 -15.44 -9.99
C VAL A 168 7.30 -16.88 -10.44
N LYS A 169 6.17 -17.59 -10.56
CA LYS A 169 6.16 -18.86 -11.29
C LYS A 169 6.55 -18.54 -12.74
N GLN A 170 7.65 -19.15 -13.19
CA GLN A 170 8.09 -19.13 -14.58
C GLN A 170 7.06 -19.83 -15.47
#